data_AF-A0A329HNK8-F1
#
_entry.id   AF-A0A329HNK8-F1
#
_cell.length_a   1.000
_cell.length_b   1.000
_cell.length_c   1.000
_cell.angle_alpha   90.00
_cell.angle_beta   90.00
_cell.angle_gamma   90.00
#
_symmetry.space_group_name_H-M   'P 1'
#
loop_
_entity.id
_entity.type
_entity.pdbx_description
1 polymer ?
#
loop_
_entity_poly.entity_id
_entity_poly.type
_entity_poly.pdbx_seq_one_letter_code
_entity_poly.pdbx_strand_id
1 'polypeptide(L)'
;MDRVIAQISQTMDWEDLIALERTLANRDLIDEDVRTELDRHAHMLARRYLIKRGKLDSAPFSAAEEETLDVLAAAVVVLRRSQQLPHNIVKCLRTGGLIGTVEHSVRHSSGLQYSANLEEDGVTRSLLEAIVIQHPVEFDADIVKAASLRTGQPLEELLKAVS
;
A
#
# COMPACT_ATOMS: atom_id res chain seq x y z
N MET A 1 13.90 18.68 -19.90
CA MET A 1 13.34 17.77 -18.88
C MET A 1 11.94 18.20 -18.48
N ASP A 2 11.68 19.50 -18.28
CA ASP A 2 10.39 20.04 -17.83
C ASP A 2 9.17 19.57 -18.63
N ARG A 3 9.31 19.45 -19.96
CA ARG A 3 8.23 18.94 -20.83
C ARG A 3 7.91 17.46 -20.56
N VAL A 4 8.91 16.65 -20.23
CA VAL A 4 8.73 15.22 -19.88
C VAL A 4 8.06 15.10 -18.52
N ILE A 5 8.52 15.87 -17.53
CA ILE A 5 7.90 15.93 -16.19
C ILE A 5 6.42 16.35 -16.31
N ALA A 6 6.13 17.42 -17.03
CA ALA A 6 4.75 17.87 -17.25
C ALA A 6 3.89 16.81 -17.98
N GLN A 7 4.48 16.06 -18.91
CA GLN A 7 3.79 14.97 -19.59
C GLN A 7 3.46 13.82 -18.64
N ILE A 8 4.39 13.43 -17.76
CA ILE A 8 4.16 12.40 -16.73
C ILE A 8 2.98 12.82 -15.85
N SER A 9 2.99 14.05 -15.32
CA SER A 9 1.93 14.53 -14.44
C SER A 9 0.54 14.61 -15.10
N GLN A 10 0.48 14.63 -16.44
CA GLN A 10 -0.78 14.68 -17.20
C GLN A 10 -1.34 13.29 -17.54
N THR A 11 -0.56 12.23 -17.39
CA THR A 11 -1.02 10.87 -17.68
C THR A 11 -2.12 10.45 -16.70
N MET A 12 -3.24 9.93 -17.19
CA MET A 12 -4.40 9.62 -16.33
C MET A 12 -4.63 8.13 -16.10
N ASP A 13 -3.95 7.28 -16.86
CA ASP A 13 -4.08 5.84 -16.80
C ASP A 13 -2.71 5.15 -16.74
N TRP A 14 -2.74 3.87 -16.35
CA TRP A 14 -1.55 3.09 -16.10
C TRP A 14 -0.87 2.65 -17.38
N GLU A 15 -1.67 2.34 -18.40
CA GLU A 15 -1.21 1.81 -19.67
C GLU A 15 -0.38 2.86 -20.42
N ASP A 16 -0.84 4.11 -20.42
CA ASP A 16 -0.12 5.28 -20.93
C ASP A 16 1.15 5.57 -20.11
N LEU A 17 1.09 5.46 -18.78
CA LEU A 17 2.26 5.71 -17.92
C LEU A 17 3.37 4.67 -18.18
N ILE A 18 3.00 3.40 -18.30
CA ILE A 18 3.94 2.31 -18.60
C ILE A 18 4.50 2.47 -20.02
N ALA A 19 3.67 2.86 -21.00
CA ALA A 19 4.14 3.11 -22.36
C ALA A 19 5.12 4.30 -22.43
N LEU A 20 4.85 5.36 -21.67
CA LEU A 20 5.73 6.51 -21.53
C LEU A 20 7.05 6.11 -20.87
N GLU A 21 7.01 5.42 -19.73
CA GLU A 21 8.19 4.93 -19.01
C GLU A 21 9.08 4.06 -19.93
N ARG A 22 8.48 3.12 -20.67
CA ARG A 22 9.21 2.30 -21.66
C ARG A 22 9.85 3.14 -22.77
N THR A 23 9.14 4.16 -23.26
CA THR A 23 9.66 5.05 -24.31
C THR A 23 10.84 5.88 -23.81
N LEU A 24 10.78 6.37 -22.58
CA LEU A 24 11.86 7.12 -21.94
C LEU A 24 13.06 6.23 -21.67
N ALA A 25 12.84 5.02 -21.16
CA ALA A 25 13.89 4.02 -20.93
C ALA A 25 14.62 3.63 -22.22
N ASN A 26 13.88 3.34 -23.30
CA ASN A 26 14.46 2.98 -24.59
C ASN A 26 15.31 4.10 -25.23
N ARG A 27 15.13 5.34 -24.77
CA ARG A 27 15.86 6.52 -25.24
C ARG A 27 16.93 6.99 -24.25
N ASP A 28 17.12 6.27 -23.15
CA ASP A 28 18.03 6.64 -22.06
C ASP A 28 17.75 8.04 -21.48
N LEU A 29 16.46 8.37 -21.33
CA LEU A 29 15.97 9.68 -20.85
C LEU A 29 15.45 9.65 -19.41
N ILE A 30 15.74 8.60 -18.64
CA ILE A 30 15.34 8.48 -17.23
C ILE A 30 16.50 8.88 -16.34
N ASP A 31 16.62 10.19 -16.12
CA ASP A 31 17.41 10.75 -15.03
C ASP A 31 16.67 10.63 -13.70
N GLU A 32 17.27 11.14 -12.63
CA GLU A 32 16.73 11.01 -11.28
C GLU A 32 15.45 11.83 -11.06
N ASP A 33 15.35 13.00 -11.68
CA ASP A 33 14.16 13.84 -11.59
C ASP A 33 12.97 13.19 -12.31
N VAL A 34 13.22 12.63 -13.50
CA VAL A 34 12.23 11.87 -14.26
C VAL A 34 11.81 10.60 -13.51
N ARG A 35 12.76 9.87 -12.90
CA ARG A 35 12.45 8.68 -12.09
C ARG A 35 11.57 9.05 -10.90
N THR A 36 11.94 10.09 -10.17
CA THR A 36 11.17 10.59 -9.02
C THR A 36 9.75 10.98 -9.43
N GLU A 37 9.59 11.67 -10.55
CA GLU A 37 8.26 12.06 -11.03
C GLU A 37 7.43 10.86 -11.50
N LEU A 38 8.05 9.88 -12.19
CA LEU A 38 7.38 8.64 -12.58
C LEU A 38 6.88 7.87 -11.36
N ASP A 39 7.72 7.71 -10.34
CA ASP A 39 7.36 7.01 -9.10
C ASP A 39 6.25 7.73 -8.33
N ARG A 40 6.38 9.06 -8.17
CA ARG A 40 5.35 9.90 -7.54
C ARG A 40 4.01 9.77 -8.25
N HIS A 41 4.02 9.83 -9.57
CA HIS A 41 2.79 9.78 -10.37
C HIS A 41 2.17 8.39 -10.40
N ALA A 42 2.99 7.34 -10.51
CA ALA A 42 2.54 5.95 -10.39
C ALA A 42 1.87 5.70 -9.03
N HIS A 43 2.46 6.21 -7.94
CA HIS A 43 1.89 6.10 -6.60
C HIS A 43 0.53 6.81 -6.49
N MET A 44 0.41 8.01 -7.07
CA MET A 44 -0.86 8.74 -7.13
C MET A 44 -1.95 7.96 -7.90
N LEU A 45 -1.60 7.36 -9.05
CA LEU A 45 -2.51 6.51 -9.81
C LEU A 45 -2.91 5.25 -9.02
N ALA A 46 -1.98 4.65 -8.26
CA ALA A 46 -2.24 3.51 -7.40
C ALA A 46 -3.23 3.84 -6.29
N ARG A 47 -3.01 4.95 -5.56
CA ARG A 47 -3.93 5.42 -4.52
C ARG A 47 -5.34 5.67 -5.08
N ARG A 48 -5.46 6.39 -6.19
CA ARG A 48 -6.76 6.63 -6.86
C ARG A 48 -7.44 5.34 -7.29
N TYR A 49 -6.67 4.40 -7.82
CA TYR A 49 -7.17 3.08 -8.20
C TYR A 49 -7.73 2.33 -6.98
N LEU A 50 -6.98 2.28 -5.87
CA LEU A 50 -7.38 1.57 -4.66
C LEU A 50 -8.62 2.19 -4.01
N ILE A 51 -8.68 3.51 -3.88
CA ILE A 51 -9.86 4.21 -3.36
C ILE A 51 -11.10 3.84 -4.19
N LYS A 52 -11.00 3.95 -5.52
CA LYS A 52 -12.12 3.66 -6.42
C LYS A 52 -12.51 2.18 -6.43
N ARG A 53 -11.54 1.26 -6.48
CA ARG A 53 -11.79 -0.17 -6.69
C ARG A 53 -12.08 -0.90 -5.39
N GLY A 54 -11.45 -0.49 -4.30
CA GLY A 54 -11.72 -0.92 -2.93
C GLY A 54 -13.05 -0.41 -2.39
N LYS A 55 -13.67 0.59 -3.04
CA LYS A 55 -14.89 1.28 -2.57
C LYS A 55 -14.67 1.92 -1.20
N LEU A 56 -13.51 2.56 -1.03
CA LEU A 56 -13.20 3.27 0.21
C LEU A 56 -14.02 4.57 0.25
N ASP A 57 -14.49 4.93 1.44
CA ASP A 57 -15.27 6.13 1.63
C ASP A 57 -14.44 7.40 1.36
N SER A 58 -15.12 8.46 0.96
CA SER A 58 -14.51 9.77 0.65
C SER A 58 -14.16 10.59 1.90
N ALA A 59 -14.27 10.01 3.09
CA ALA A 59 -13.91 10.67 4.34
C ALA A 59 -12.38 10.84 4.43
N PRO A 60 -11.89 11.79 5.23
CA PRO A 60 -10.46 11.83 5.54
C PRO A 60 -10.05 10.51 6.19
N PHE A 61 -9.01 9.89 5.65
CA PHE A 61 -8.41 8.70 6.24
C PHE A 61 -7.71 9.05 7.55
N SER A 62 -7.73 8.12 8.50
CA SER A 62 -6.90 8.21 9.69
C SER A 62 -5.41 8.04 9.36
N ALA A 63 -4.52 8.20 10.35
CA ALA A 63 -3.08 8.08 10.12
C ALA A 63 -2.70 6.65 9.72
N ALA A 64 -3.26 5.64 10.40
CA ALA A 64 -3.01 4.24 10.04
C ALA A 64 -3.63 3.86 8.68
N GLU A 65 -4.80 4.43 8.35
CA GLU A 65 -5.42 4.22 7.04
C GLU A 65 -4.59 4.82 5.90
N GLU A 66 -4.06 6.03 6.07
CA GLU A 66 -3.16 6.66 5.10
C GLU A 66 -1.90 5.82 4.87
N GLU A 67 -1.25 5.36 5.95
CA GLU A 67 -0.05 4.54 5.84
C GLU A 67 -0.35 3.17 5.21
N THR A 68 -1.50 2.57 5.55
CA THR A 68 -1.97 1.34 4.91
C THR A 68 -2.19 1.55 3.41
N LEU A 69 -2.84 2.65 3.04
CA LEU A 69 -3.08 2.99 1.64
C LEU A 69 -1.77 3.18 0.88
N ASP A 70 -0.76 3.80 1.49
CA ASP A 70 0.57 3.97 0.91
C ASP A 70 1.31 2.65 0.71
N VAL A 71 1.32 1.76 1.71
CA VAL A 71 1.93 0.43 1.58
C VAL A 71 1.27 -0.38 0.45
N LEU A 72 -0.06 -0.38 0.39
CA LEU A 72 -0.80 -1.07 -0.67
C LEU A 72 -0.57 -0.42 -2.04
N ALA A 73 -0.51 0.90 -2.11
CA ALA A 73 -0.25 1.63 -3.35
C ALA A 73 1.14 1.31 -3.92
N ALA A 74 2.17 1.23 -3.07
CA ALA A 74 3.52 0.83 -3.47
C ALA A 74 3.53 -0.58 -4.08
N ALA A 75 2.82 -1.54 -3.47
CA ALA A 75 2.67 -2.87 -4.04
C ALA A 75 1.94 -2.86 -5.39
N VAL A 76 0.88 -2.07 -5.54
CA VAL A 76 0.18 -1.90 -6.82
C VAL A 76 1.09 -1.34 -7.91
N VAL A 77 1.97 -0.39 -7.61
CA VAL A 77 2.95 0.15 -8.57
C VAL A 77 3.82 -1.00 -9.11
N VAL A 78 4.37 -1.83 -8.22
CA VAL A 78 5.23 -2.97 -8.59
C VAL A 78 4.48 -3.97 -9.47
N LEU A 79 3.25 -4.33 -9.09
CA LEU A 79 2.40 -5.24 -9.85
C LEU A 79 2.08 -4.69 -11.25
N ARG A 80 1.66 -3.42 -11.34
CA ARG A 80 1.27 -2.81 -12.62
C ARG A 80 2.44 -2.68 -13.57
N ARG A 81 3.64 -2.32 -13.09
CA ARG A 81 4.88 -2.34 -13.89
C ARG A 81 5.21 -3.75 -14.40
N SER A 82 4.90 -4.76 -13.62
CA SER A 82 5.02 -6.18 -13.98
C SER A 82 3.84 -6.71 -14.81
N GLN A 83 2.94 -5.84 -15.27
CA GLN A 83 1.71 -6.17 -16.01
C GLN A 83 0.73 -7.08 -15.26
N GLN A 84 0.85 -7.14 -13.94
CA GLN A 84 -0.05 -7.88 -13.06
C GLN A 84 -1.12 -6.95 -12.47
N LEU A 85 -2.23 -7.54 -12.05
CA LEU A 85 -3.36 -6.84 -11.46
C LEU A 85 -3.43 -7.12 -9.95
N PRO A 86 -3.66 -6.11 -9.11
CA PRO A 86 -3.70 -6.23 -7.64
C PRO A 86 -5.04 -6.81 -7.15
N HIS A 87 -5.37 -8.02 -7.58
CA HIS A 87 -6.67 -8.64 -7.33
C HIS A 87 -6.90 -8.95 -5.86
N ASN A 88 -5.87 -9.43 -5.16
CA ASN A 88 -5.98 -9.79 -3.75
C ASN A 88 -6.12 -8.52 -2.91
N ILE A 89 -5.30 -7.49 -3.16
CA ILE A 89 -5.42 -6.18 -2.48
C ILE A 89 -6.84 -5.61 -2.62
N VAL A 90 -7.40 -5.55 -3.84
CA VAL A 90 -8.76 -5.01 -4.05
C VAL A 90 -9.83 -5.84 -3.35
N LYS A 91 -9.64 -7.17 -3.29
CA LYS A 91 -10.58 -8.08 -2.62
C LYS A 91 -10.58 -7.87 -1.10
N CYS A 92 -9.40 -7.68 -0.50
CA CYS A 92 -9.26 -7.37 0.92
C CYS A 92 -9.96 -6.05 1.27
N LEU A 93 -9.64 -4.98 0.52
CA LEU A 93 -10.21 -3.65 0.73
C LEU A 93 -11.74 -3.64 0.64
N ARG A 94 -12.32 -4.39 -0.30
CA ARG A 94 -13.79 -4.49 -0.43
C ARG A 94 -14.46 -5.22 0.72
N THR A 95 -13.71 -6.09 1.40
CA THR A 95 -14.26 -6.95 2.46
C THR A 95 -14.13 -6.27 3.82
N GLY A 96 -13.03 -5.56 4.07
CA GLY A 96 -12.73 -5.00 5.40
C GLY A 96 -12.24 -3.55 5.42
N GLY A 97 -12.21 -2.84 4.29
CA GLY A 97 -11.60 -1.51 4.23
C GLY A 97 -10.09 -1.55 4.49
N LEU A 98 -9.50 -0.41 4.83
CA LEU A 98 -8.06 -0.29 5.10
C LEU A 98 -7.69 -0.96 6.44
N ILE A 99 -8.31 -0.55 7.54
CA ILE A 99 -8.07 -1.12 8.88
C ILE A 99 -8.36 -2.62 8.92
N GLY A 100 -9.54 -3.05 8.45
CA GLY A 100 -9.90 -4.46 8.48
C GLY A 100 -8.98 -5.34 7.60
N THR A 101 -8.36 -4.78 6.56
CA THR A 101 -7.34 -5.49 5.78
C THR A 101 -6.10 -5.78 6.63
N VAL A 102 -5.63 -4.79 7.41
CA VAL A 102 -4.50 -4.94 8.34
C VAL A 102 -4.83 -5.93 9.44
N GLU A 103 -5.95 -5.72 10.15
CA GLU A 103 -6.35 -6.56 11.27
C GLU A 103 -6.50 -8.03 10.86
N HIS A 104 -7.09 -8.27 9.69
CA HIS A 104 -7.26 -9.63 9.20
C HIS A 104 -5.91 -10.30 8.88
N SER A 105 -5.00 -9.58 8.22
CA SER A 105 -3.66 -10.10 7.91
C SER A 105 -2.85 -10.42 9.16
N VAL A 106 -2.94 -9.59 10.19
CA VAL A 106 -2.25 -9.79 11.47
C VAL A 106 -2.88 -10.94 12.28
N ARG A 107 -4.21 -10.99 12.36
CA ARG A 107 -4.95 -12.00 13.16
C ARG A 107 -4.77 -13.42 12.64
N HIS A 108 -4.81 -13.63 11.33
CA HIS A 108 -4.75 -14.98 10.74
C HIS A 108 -3.31 -15.43 10.47
N SER A 109 -2.64 -15.90 11.53
CA SER A 109 -1.34 -16.60 11.42
C SER A 109 -1.45 -18.11 11.17
N SER A 110 -2.65 -18.68 11.24
CA SER A 110 -2.87 -20.13 11.21
C SER A 110 -3.98 -20.52 10.23
N GLY A 111 -3.59 -20.83 9.00
CA GLY A 111 -4.25 -21.82 8.12
C GLY A 111 -5.69 -21.61 7.66
N LEU A 112 -6.44 -20.64 8.17
CA LEU A 112 -7.83 -20.40 7.79
C LEU A 112 -7.95 -19.23 6.82
N GLN A 113 -7.85 -19.58 5.54
CA GLN A 113 -8.54 -19.02 4.37
C GLN A 113 -9.04 -17.56 4.51
N TYR A 114 -8.13 -16.59 4.65
CA TYR A 114 -8.42 -15.33 3.99
C TYR A 114 -8.28 -15.57 2.50
N SER A 115 -9.38 -15.39 1.79
CA SER A 115 -9.48 -15.75 0.38
C SER A 115 -8.63 -14.85 -0.56
N ALA A 116 -7.74 -14.02 -0.01
CA ALA A 116 -6.80 -13.16 -0.71
C ALA A 116 -5.48 -13.13 0.08
N ASN A 117 -4.46 -13.84 -0.39
CA ASN A 117 -3.14 -13.79 0.21
C ASN A 117 -2.42 -12.53 -0.27
N LEU A 118 -2.35 -11.49 0.58
CA LEU A 118 -1.66 -10.23 0.26
C LEU A 118 -0.17 -10.43 -0.05
N GLU A 119 0.45 -11.51 0.44
CA GLU A 119 1.84 -11.82 0.14
C GLU A 119 2.05 -12.17 -1.35
N GLU A 120 1.04 -12.72 -2.03
CA GLU A 120 1.09 -12.95 -3.49
C GLU A 120 1.14 -11.63 -4.28
N ASP A 121 0.53 -10.58 -3.72
CA ASP A 121 0.56 -9.22 -4.27
C ASP A 121 1.79 -8.43 -3.77
N GLY A 122 2.71 -9.08 -3.05
CA GLY A 122 3.96 -8.49 -2.57
C GLY A 122 3.83 -7.68 -1.27
N VAL A 123 2.67 -7.68 -0.63
CA VAL A 123 2.45 -7.01 0.66
C VAL A 123 2.73 -8.00 1.78
N THR A 124 3.91 -7.86 2.41
CA THR A 124 4.29 -8.75 3.50
C THR A 124 3.52 -8.42 4.76
N ARG A 125 3.22 -9.46 5.54
CA ARG A 125 2.60 -9.31 6.86
C ARG A 125 3.40 -8.39 7.78
N SER A 126 4.74 -8.44 7.74
CA SER A 126 5.60 -7.61 8.59
C SER A 126 5.40 -6.11 8.36
N LEU A 127 5.09 -5.69 7.14
CA LEU A 127 4.76 -4.29 6.85
C LEU A 127 3.46 -3.87 7.54
N LEU A 128 2.46 -4.74 7.53
CA LEU A 128 1.17 -4.47 8.17
C LEU A 128 1.27 -4.52 9.70
N GLU A 129 2.10 -5.41 10.25
CA GLU A 129 2.40 -5.43 11.68
C GLU A 129 3.11 -4.15 12.14
N ALA A 130 4.01 -3.58 11.32
CA ALA A 130 4.67 -2.32 11.62
C ALA A 130 3.66 -1.15 11.73
N ILE A 131 2.67 -1.09 10.84
CA ILE A 131 1.58 -0.09 10.91
C ILE A 131 0.83 -0.21 12.23
N VAL A 132 0.49 -1.43 12.66
CA VAL A 132 -0.19 -1.66 13.94
C VAL A 132 0.64 -1.16 15.13
N ILE A 133 1.95 -1.40 15.11
CA ILE A 133 2.86 -0.98 16.17
C ILE A 133 3.02 0.54 16.20
N GLN A 134 3.01 1.20 15.05
CA GLN A 134 3.13 2.64 14.93
C GLN A 134 1.85 3.38 15.33
N HIS A 135 0.68 2.78 15.09
CA HIS A 135 -0.63 3.38 15.36
C HIS A 135 -1.51 2.50 16.27
N PRO A 136 -1.05 2.10 17.47
CA PRO A 136 -1.72 1.08 18.28
C PRO A 136 -3.10 1.51 18.77
N VAL A 137 -3.39 2.81 18.80
CA VAL A 137 -4.69 3.37 19.21
C VAL A 137 -5.80 3.17 18.16
N GLU A 138 -5.43 2.86 16.91
CA GLU A 138 -6.37 2.69 15.80
C GLU A 138 -6.78 1.23 15.58
N PHE A 139 -6.22 0.29 16.35
CA PHE A 139 -6.45 -1.14 16.21
C PHE A 139 -6.93 -1.77 17.52
N ASP A 140 -7.65 -2.89 17.40
CA ASP A 140 -8.04 -3.69 18.55
C ASP A 140 -6.81 -4.16 19.36
N ALA A 141 -6.93 -4.18 20.69
CA ALA A 141 -5.85 -4.60 21.60
C ALA A 141 -5.30 -6.02 21.30
N ASP A 142 -6.15 -6.94 20.84
CA ASP A 142 -5.72 -8.28 20.43
C ASP A 142 -4.85 -8.27 19.18
N ILE A 143 -5.09 -7.32 18.26
CA ILE A 143 -4.29 -7.14 17.04
C ILE A 143 -2.94 -6.53 17.40
N VAL A 144 -2.93 -5.51 18.25
CA VAL A 144 -1.69 -4.90 18.78
C VAL A 144 -0.83 -5.94 19.48
N LYS A 145 -1.44 -6.78 20.33
CA LYS A 145 -0.74 -7.88 21.00
C LYS A 145 -0.19 -8.90 20.00
N ALA A 146 -0.97 -9.29 18.98
CA ALA A 146 -0.53 -10.23 17.97
C ALA A 146 0.66 -9.71 17.15
N ALA A 147 0.68 -8.42 16.80
CA ALA A 147 1.81 -7.78 16.13
C ALA A 147 3.06 -7.72 17.04
N SER A 148 2.89 -7.31 18.31
CA SER A 148 3.98 -7.13 19.27
C SER A 148 4.68 -8.44 19.66
N LEU A 149 3.92 -9.53 19.79
CA LEU A 149 4.45 -10.86 20.13
C LEU A 149 5.44 -11.39 19.08
N ARG A 150 5.35 -10.92 17.83
CA ARG A 150 6.24 -11.35 16.74
C ARG A 150 7.43 -10.41 16.55
N THR A 151 7.31 -9.13 16.88
CA THR A 151 8.42 -8.18 16.85
C THR A 151 9.34 -8.27 18.07
N GLY A 152 8.96 -9.07 19.09
CA GLY A 152 9.79 -9.29 20.28
C GLY A 152 9.78 -8.13 21.27
N GLN A 153 8.87 -7.15 21.11
CA GLN A 153 8.74 -6.01 22.01
C GLN A 153 7.67 -6.27 23.09
N PRO A 154 7.97 -6.04 24.38
CA PRO A 154 6.98 -6.14 25.44
C PRO A 154 5.87 -5.07 25.29
N LEU A 155 4.61 -5.49 25.42
CA LEU A 155 3.42 -4.63 25.33
C LEU A 155 3.47 -3.41 26.29
N GLU A 156 4.13 -3.57 27.44
CA GLU A 156 4.29 -2.51 28.45
C GLU A 156 5.17 -1.34 27.99
N GLU A 157 6.12 -1.56 27.09
CA GLU A 157 6.99 -0.51 26.56
C GLU A 157 6.29 0.32 25.48
N LEU A 158 5.47 -0.31 24.64
CA LEU A 158 4.70 0.37 23.60
C LEU A 158 3.62 1.28 24.19
N LEU A 159 2.90 0.82 25.22
CA LEU A 159 1.88 1.63 25.88
C LEU A 159 2.47 2.81 26.67
N LYS A 160 3.71 2.69 27.15
CA LYS A 160 4.44 3.79 27.82
C LYS A 160 4.99 4.83 26.86
N ALA A 161 5.26 4.48 25.60
CA ALA A 161 5.80 5.42 24.61
C ALA A 161 4.76 6.42 24.07
N VAL A 162 3.46 6.17 24.32
CA VAL A 162 2.34 6.96 23.79
C VAL A 162 1.62 7.77 24.89
N SER A 163 2.04 7.64 26.16
CA SER A 163 1.55 8.46 27.30
C SER A 163 2.50 9.59 27.64
#